data_AF-A0A1F9Q5A2-F1
#
_entry.id   AF-A0A1F9Q5A2-F1
#
_cell.length_a   1.000
_cell.length_b   1.000
_cell.length_c   1.000
_cell.angle_alpha   90.00
_cell.angle_beta   90.00
_cell.angle_gamma   90.00
#
_symmetry.space_group_name_H-M   'P 1'
#
loop_
_entity.id
_entity.type
_entity.pdbx_description
1 polymer ?
#
loop_
_entity_poly.entity_id
_entity_poly.type
_entity_poly.pdbx_seq_one_letter_code
_entity_poly.pdbx_strand_id
1 'polypeptide(L)'
;MPAVYKPYLLYLWFFTLSSIWVFIPATYPDEGINTYYIKYDIKSSKNKLVDDNLLMVPSKNDFRAEKFSQILISGVISADPGESNASAQQRIKENALKNILVNNGLKSVKTKDYDTIVSYEGVIMTPLTLKKNTYLEERNEYMYEVRVDFCPIAFPDRWEKLNMKHRIKEIVYDFFQLFK
;
A
#
# COMPACT_ATOMS: atom_id res chain seq x y z
N MET A 1 12.79 -20.73 -71.80
CA MET A 1 12.47 -19.33 -71.44
C MET A 1 10.97 -19.16 -71.61
N PRO A 2 10.17 -18.62 -70.67
CA PRO A 2 10.49 -17.76 -69.54
C PRO A 2 10.35 -18.47 -68.18
N ALA A 3 10.71 -17.73 -67.13
CA ALA A 3 11.09 -18.24 -65.83
C ALA A 3 9.89 -18.43 -64.89
N VAL A 4 9.58 -19.69 -64.58
CA VAL A 4 8.60 -20.09 -63.56
C VAL A 4 9.27 -19.98 -62.18
N TYR A 5 9.44 -18.74 -61.70
CA TYR A 5 9.91 -18.51 -60.33
C TYR A 5 8.73 -18.55 -59.35
N LYS A 6 8.50 -19.76 -58.86
CA LYS A 6 8.32 -20.11 -57.44
C LYS A 6 7.27 -19.30 -56.62
N PRO A 7 6.05 -19.84 -56.41
CA PRO A 7 5.11 -19.32 -55.39
C PRO A 7 5.62 -19.50 -53.93
N TYR A 8 6.78 -20.13 -53.74
CA TYR A 8 7.36 -20.44 -52.43
C TYR A 8 7.99 -19.24 -51.70
N LEU A 9 8.24 -18.12 -52.40
CA LEU A 9 8.83 -16.92 -51.80
C LEU A 9 7.83 -16.13 -50.95
N LEU A 10 6.53 -16.25 -51.24
CA LEU A 10 5.46 -15.57 -50.50
C LEU A 10 5.11 -16.28 -49.19
N TYR A 11 5.25 -17.61 -49.15
CA TYR A 11 5.07 -18.40 -47.93
C TYR A 11 6.22 -18.26 -46.92
N LEU A 12 7.42 -17.90 -47.39
CA LEU A 12 8.59 -17.72 -46.53
C LEU A 12 8.49 -16.42 -45.70
N TRP A 13 7.74 -15.43 -46.15
CA TRP A 13 7.45 -14.21 -45.38
C TRP A 13 6.37 -14.43 -44.30
N PHE A 14 5.43 -15.35 -44.51
CA PHE A 14 4.42 -15.66 -43.49
C PHE A 14 4.96 -16.55 -42.35
N PHE A 15 5.99 -17.36 -42.61
CA PHE A 15 6.61 -18.20 -41.58
C PHE A 15 7.59 -17.47 -40.66
N THR A 16 8.15 -16.34 -41.09
CA THR A 16 9.03 -15.53 -40.23
C THR A 16 8.28 -14.54 -39.34
N LEU A 17 7.01 -14.24 -39.63
CA LEU A 17 6.15 -13.43 -38.74
C LEU A 17 5.47 -14.25 -37.63
N SER A 18 5.39 -15.58 -37.74
CA SER A 18 4.70 -16.42 -36.74
C SER A 18 5.59 -16.95 -35.62
N SER A 19 6.88 -16.64 -35.63
CA SER A 19 7.88 -17.25 -34.72
C SER A 19 8.48 -16.29 -33.69
N ILE A 20 8.02 -15.04 -33.61
CA ILE A 20 8.29 -14.18 -32.45
C ILE A 20 7.10 -14.31 -31.48
N TRP A 21 6.87 -15.52 -30.98
CA TRP A 21 6.28 -15.66 -29.66
C TRP A 21 7.37 -15.19 -28.70
N VAL A 22 7.39 -13.89 -28.43
CA VAL A 22 8.13 -13.34 -27.30
C VAL A 22 7.63 -14.13 -26.10
N PHE A 23 8.49 -15.01 -25.56
CA PHE A 23 8.39 -15.47 -24.19
C PHE A 23 8.50 -14.22 -23.34
N ILE A 24 7.37 -13.53 -23.15
CA ILE A 24 7.18 -12.64 -22.03
C ILE A 24 7.17 -13.63 -20.87
N PRO A 25 8.20 -13.69 -20.00
CA PRO A 25 8.04 -14.42 -18.77
C PRO A 25 6.80 -13.81 -18.12
N ALA A 26 5.75 -14.61 -17.96
CA ALA A 26 4.69 -14.27 -17.04
C ALA A 26 5.40 -14.10 -15.70
N THR A 27 5.67 -12.84 -15.35
CA THR A 27 6.02 -12.47 -14.00
C THR A 27 4.74 -12.75 -13.24
N TYR A 28 4.64 -13.96 -12.71
CA TYR A 28 3.69 -14.25 -11.66
C TYR A 28 3.93 -13.16 -10.61
N PRO A 29 2.96 -12.27 -10.34
CA PRO A 29 3.11 -11.36 -9.23
C PRO A 29 3.34 -12.24 -8.02
N ASP A 30 4.49 -12.03 -7.38
CA ASP A 30 4.86 -12.65 -6.12
C ASP A 30 3.59 -12.76 -5.23
N GLU A 31 3.12 -13.98 -4.96
CA GLU A 31 2.01 -14.25 -4.04
C GLU A 31 2.41 -13.96 -2.58
N GLY A 32 3.41 -13.10 -2.39
CA GLY A 32 3.83 -12.55 -1.12
C GLY A 32 2.73 -11.69 -0.51
N ILE A 33 2.61 -11.77 0.82
CA ILE A 33 1.73 -10.91 1.60
C ILE A 33 2.26 -9.48 1.49
N ASN A 34 1.74 -8.73 0.53
CA ASN A 34 2.10 -7.33 0.30
C ASN A 34 1.20 -6.35 1.06
N THR A 35 0.24 -6.88 1.82
CA THR A 35 -0.74 -6.08 2.55
C THR A 35 -0.52 -6.25 4.04
N TYR A 36 -0.51 -5.15 4.79
CA TYR A 36 -0.29 -5.16 6.23
C TYR A 36 -1.33 -4.33 6.95
N TYR A 37 -1.90 -4.89 8.01
CA TYR A 37 -2.63 -4.12 9.01
C TYR A 37 -1.61 -3.37 9.87
N ILE A 38 -1.85 -2.08 10.06
CA ILE A 38 -1.03 -1.22 10.91
C ILE A 38 -1.90 -0.50 11.92
N LYS A 39 -1.36 -0.38 13.14
CA LYS A 39 -2.02 0.28 14.26
C LYS A 39 -1.02 1.10 15.05
N TYR A 40 -1.34 2.37 15.27
CA TYR A 40 -0.55 3.27 16.09
C TYR A 40 -1.34 3.64 17.34
N ASP A 41 -0.83 3.21 18.50
CA ASP A 41 -1.41 3.50 19.80
C ASP A 41 -0.61 4.58 20.51
N ILE A 42 -1.31 5.59 21.01
CA ILE A 42 -0.74 6.65 21.84
C ILE A 42 -1.37 6.56 23.22
N LYS A 43 -0.57 6.23 24.24
CA LYS A 43 -1.01 6.16 25.63
C LYS A 43 -0.70 7.47 26.35
N SER A 44 -1.73 8.04 26.95
CA SER A 44 -1.63 9.15 27.89
C SER A 44 -2.09 8.71 29.27
N SER A 45 -1.41 9.16 30.32
CA SER A 45 -1.83 9.00 31.72
C SER A 45 -1.72 10.35 32.42
N LYS A 46 -2.73 10.74 33.19
CA LYS A 46 -2.73 12.02 33.92
C LYS A 46 -2.36 13.22 33.03
N ASN A 47 -2.92 13.25 31.82
CA ASN A 47 -2.69 14.28 30.79
C ASN A 47 -1.24 14.40 30.27
N LYS A 48 -0.41 13.37 30.44
CA LYS A 48 0.92 13.29 29.84
C LYS A 48 1.00 12.09 28.90
N LEU A 49 1.64 12.27 27.75
CA LEU A 49 2.03 11.17 26.87
C LEU A 49 3.03 10.31 27.63
N VAL A 50 2.74 9.02 27.76
CA VAL A 50 3.57 8.06 28.50
C VAL A 50 4.31 7.16 27.53
N ASP A 51 3.61 6.68 26.51
CA ASP A 51 4.13 5.66 25.61
C ASP A 51 3.42 5.71 24.27
N ASP A 52 4.08 5.22 23.22
CA ASP A 52 3.49 4.97 21.92
C ASP A 52 3.96 3.64 21.33
N ASN A 53 3.12 3.02 20.50
CA ASN A 53 3.45 1.74 19.90
C ASN A 53 2.90 1.66 18.47
N LEU A 54 3.76 1.31 17.52
CA LEU A 54 3.37 1.01 16.14
C LEU A 54 3.42 -0.50 15.91
N LEU A 55 2.24 -1.10 15.74
CA LEU A 55 2.07 -2.49 15.36
C LEU A 55 1.92 -2.61 13.84
N MET A 56 2.59 -3.59 13.24
CA MET A 56 2.44 -3.96 11.83
C MET A 56 2.34 -5.48 11.71
N VAL A 57 1.25 -5.97 11.12
CA VAL A 57 0.95 -7.41 11.01
C VAL A 57 0.60 -7.76 9.56
N PRO A 58 1.20 -8.83 8.99
CA PRO A 58 0.85 -9.31 7.66
C PRO A 58 -0.65 -9.64 7.57
N SER A 59 -1.29 -9.15 6.51
CA SER A 59 -2.72 -9.36 6.25
C SER A 59 -2.90 -10.28 5.04
N LYS A 60 -3.39 -11.50 5.27
CA LYS A 60 -3.60 -12.50 4.21
C LYS A 60 -4.85 -12.31 3.33
N ASN A 61 -5.76 -11.41 3.73
CA ASN A 61 -7.02 -10.97 3.09
C ASN A 61 -8.15 -10.93 4.14
N ASP A 62 -9.15 -10.06 3.90
CA ASP A 62 -10.35 -9.79 4.74
C ASP A 62 -10.24 -8.75 5.85
N PHE A 63 -9.42 -7.71 5.68
CA PHE A 63 -9.69 -6.48 6.42
C PHE A 63 -10.85 -5.74 5.75
N ARG A 64 -11.74 -5.19 6.58
CA ARG A 64 -12.86 -4.33 6.21
C ARG A 64 -12.33 -2.96 5.73
N ALA A 65 -11.50 -2.99 4.70
CA ALA A 65 -10.84 -1.85 4.11
C ALA A 65 -11.73 -1.28 2.99
N GLU A 66 -11.79 0.05 2.89
CA GLU A 66 -12.29 0.72 1.70
C GLU A 66 -11.35 0.49 0.49
N LYS A 67 -11.42 1.35 -0.54
CA LYS A 67 -10.45 1.31 -1.64
C LYS A 67 -9.13 1.89 -1.18
N PHE A 68 -8.03 1.24 -1.56
CA PHE A 68 -6.70 1.83 -1.43
C PHE A 68 -6.62 3.15 -2.19
N SER A 69 -5.98 4.12 -1.55
CA SER A 69 -5.64 5.41 -2.11
C SER A 69 -4.14 5.63 -1.95
N GLN A 70 -3.52 6.20 -2.97
CA GLN A 70 -2.11 6.51 -2.90
C GLN A 70 -1.93 7.80 -2.09
N ILE A 71 -1.25 7.68 -0.95
CA ILE A 71 -0.96 8.79 -0.05
C ILE A 71 0.51 9.18 -0.19
N LEU A 72 0.74 10.48 -0.26
CA LEU A 72 2.05 11.10 -0.20
C LEU A 72 2.17 11.83 1.13
N ILE A 73 3.14 11.46 1.95
CA ILE A 73 3.39 12.09 3.25
C ILE A 73 4.81 12.67 3.26
N SER A 74 4.93 13.89 3.77
CA SER A 74 6.20 14.53 4.04
C SER A 74 6.41 14.65 5.54
N GLY A 75 7.65 14.56 5.97
CA GLY A 75 7.99 14.72 7.37
C GLY A 75 9.47 15.03 7.57
N VAL A 76 9.81 15.25 8.83
CA VAL A 76 11.16 15.54 9.29
C VAL A 76 11.46 14.64 10.48
N ILE A 77 12.65 14.05 10.52
CA ILE A 77 13.18 13.38 11.71
C ILE A 77 14.55 13.98 12.05
N SER A 78 14.87 14.08 13.34
CA SER A 78 16.23 14.41 13.77
C SER A 78 17.18 13.26 13.45
N ALA A 79 18.38 13.58 13.01
CA ALA A 79 19.43 12.61 12.75
C ALA A 79 20.14 12.23 14.05
N ASP A 80 20.40 10.93 14.25
CA ASP A 80 21.15 10.49 15.43
C ASP A 80 22.67 10.50 15.12
N PRO A 81 23.54 10.87 16.08
CA PRO A 81 24.98 10.90 15.84
C PRO A 81 25.53 9.52 15.43
N GLY A 82 26.24 9.46 14.30
CA GLY A 82 26.81 8.21 13.79
C GLY A 82 25.78 7.22 13.22
N GLU A 83 24.55 7.67 12.96
CA GLU A 83 23.49 6.84 12.41
C GLU A 83 23.84 6.31 11.01
N SER A 84 23.56 5.02 10.78
CA SER A 84 23.67 4.42 9.46
C SER A 84 22.50 4.82 8.55
N ASN A 85 22.75 4.90 7.25
CA ASN A 85 21.69 5.18 6.27
C ASN A 85 20.50 4.20 6.36
N ALA A 86 20.76 2.93 6.70
CA ALA A 86 19.71 1.93 6.87
C ALA A 86 18.83 2.23 8.09
N SER A 87 19.43 2.62 9.22
CA SER A 87 18.71 3.04 10.43
C SER A 87 17.85 4.28 10.16
N ALA A 88 18.43 5.30 9.51
CA ALA A 88 17.71 6.52 9.17
C ALA A 88 16.49 6.22 8.28
N GLN A 89 16.66 5.36 7.25
CA GLN A 89 15.55 4.93 6.39
C GLN A 89 14.46 4.16 7.15
N GLN A 90 14.82 3.33 8.13
CA GLN A 90 13.86 2.62 8.96
C GLN A 90 13.03 3.60 9.81
N ARG A 91 13.69 4.57 10.46
CA ARG A 91 13.02 5.62 11.25
C ARG A 91 12.13 6.51 10.38
N ILE A 92 12.57 6.85 9.17
CA ILE A 92 11.75 7.58 8.18
C ILE A 92 10.49 6.79 7.85
N LYS A 93 10.60 5.49 7.58
CA LYS A 93 9.44 4.62 7.28
C LYS A 93 8.49 4.54 8.48
N GLU A 94 9.02 4.34 9.68
CA GLU A 94 8.22 4.30 10.91
C GLU A 94 7.47 5.62 11.13
N ASN A 95 8.16 6.75 11.04
CA ASN A 95 7.58 8.07 11.22
C ASN A 95 6.53 8.37 10.13
N ALA A 96 6.79 7.99 8.88
CA ALA A 96 5.83 8.11 7.80
C ALA A 96 4.54 7.33 8.08
N LEU A 97 4.65 6.08 8.55
CA LEU A 97 3.50 5.25 8.91
C LEU A 97 2.69 5.86 10.06
N LYS A 98 3.35 6.34 11.12
CA LYS A 98 2.70 7.05 12.22
C LYS A 98 1.92 8.26 11.71
N ASN A 99 2.55 9.10 10.87
CA ASN A 99 1.91 10.28 10.29
C ASN A 99 0.72 9.94 9.38
N ILE A 100 0.84 8.89 8.55
CA ILE A 100 -0.25 8.43 7.70
C ILE A 100 -1.44 7.99 8.55
N LEU A 101 -1.20 7.24 9.63
CA LEU A 101 -2.24 6.77 10.53
C LEU A 101 -2.91 7.90 11.30
N VAL A 102 -2.15 8.87 11.82
CA VAL A 102 -2.72 10.03 12.52
C VAL A 102 -3.63 10.85 11.60
N ASN A 103 -3.22 11.03 10.34
CA ASN A 103 -3.93 11.90 9.39
C ASN A 103 -5.09 11.22 8.66
N ASN A 104 -4.99 9.92 8.38
CA ASN A 104 -5.91 9.20 7.50
C ASN A 104 -6.50 7.94 8.14
N GLY A 105 -5.96 7.49 9.26
CA GLY A 105 -6.38 6.26 9.93
C GLY A 105 -7.69 6.38 10.65
N LEU A 106 -8.28 5.21 10.89
CA LEU A 106 -9.45 5.05 11.73
C LEU A 106 -9.06 5.37 13.18
N LYS A 107 -9.55 6.50 13.69
CA LYS A 107 -9.32 6.91 15.09
C LYS A 107 -10.32 6.26 16.03
N SER A 108 -9.83 5.65 17.11
CA SER A 108 -10.64 5.26 18.27
C SER A 108 -9.99 5.74 19.56
N VAL A 109 -10.81 5.99 20.58
CA VAL A 109 -10.35 6.46 21.88
C VAL A 109 -10.94 5.55 22.96
N LYS A 110 -10.08 5.06 23.84
CA LYS A 110 -10.47 4.30 25.03
C LYS A 110 -9.92 5.00 26.26
N THR A 111 -10.77 5.29 27.21
CA THR A 111 -10.39 5.93 28.48
C THR A 111 -10.81 5.05 29.63
N LYS A 112 -9.89 4.78 30.56
CA LYS A 112 -10.13 4.02 31.78
C LYS A 112 -9.18 4.52 32.87
N ASP A 113 -9.69 4.79 34.07
CA ASP A 113 -8.89 5.10 35.26
C ASP A 113 -7.79 6.16 35.03
N TYR A 114 -8.14 7.29 34.40
CA TYR A 114 -7.21 8.39 34.01
C TYR A 114 -6.15 8.06 32.96
N ASP A 115 -6.15 6.83 32.45
CA ASP A 115 -5.41 6.44 31.26
C ASP A 115 -6.30 6.61 30.02
N THR A 116 -5.75 7.21 28.98
CA THR A 116 -6.39 7.36 27.66
C THR A 116 -5.48 6.76 26.61
N ILE A 117 -6.02 5.85 25.81
CA ILE A 117 -5.37 5.27 24.64
C ILE A 117 -6.10 5.79 23.41
N VAL A 118 -5.36 6.46 22.54
CA VAL A 118 -5.83 6.85 21.21
C VAL A 118 -5.19 5.91 20.20
N SER A 119 -6.02 5.13 19.52
CA SER A 119 -5.60 4.19 18.48
C SER A 119 -5.92 4.75 17.11
N TYR A 120 -4.98 4.66 16.19
CA TYR A 120 -5.16 4.94 14.76
C TYR A 120 -4.90 3.68 13.96
N GLU A 121 -5.86 3.25 13.14
CA GLU A 121 -5.79 1.96 12.46
C GLU A 121 -5.98 2.08 10.95
N GLY A 122 -5.29 1.23 10.19
CA GLY A 122 -5.32 1.26 8.74
C GLY A 122 -4.68 0.03 8.11
N VAL A 123 -4.73 -0.02 6.79
CA VAL A 123 -4.10 -1.07 5.97
C VAL A 123 -3.20 -0.39 4.96
N ILE A 124 -1.99 -0.93 4.76
CA ILE A 124 -1.04 -0.48 3.74
C ILE A 124 -0.70 -1.60 2.77
N MET A 125 -0.29 -1.22 1.56
CA MET A 125 0.43 -2.10 0.66
C MET A 125 1.91 -1.74 0.63
N THR A 126 2.77 -2.74 0.80
CA THR A 126 4.23 -2.61 0.73
C THR A 126 4.75 -2.91 -0.67
N PRO A 127 5.92 -2.38 -1.05
CA PRO A 127 6.81 -1.54 -0.25
C PRO A 127 6.41 -0.06 -0.20
N LEU A 128 6.76 0.62 0.89
CA LEU A 128 6.72 2.09 0.94
C LEU A 128 7.78 2.65 -0.01
N THR A 129 7.39 3.58 -0.87
CA THR A 129 8.28 4.21 -1.84
C THR A 129 8.80 5.54 -1.31
N LEU A 130 10.09 5.60 -0.97
CA LEU A 130 10.76 6.84 -0.59
C LEU A 130 11.04 7.67 -1.85
N LYS A 131 10.39 8.84 -1.97
CA LYS A 131 10.55 9.77 -3.10
C LYS A 131 11.64 10.80 -2.85
N LYS A 132 11.77 11.27 -1.61
CA LYS A 132 12.85 12.17 -1.19
C LYS A 132 13.37 11.76 0.17
N ASN A 133 14.68 11.93 0.35
CA ASN A 133 15.38 11.82 1.60
C ASN A 133 16.61 12.74 1.53
N THR A 134 16.50 13.91 2.15
CA THR A 134 17.52 14.95 2.11
C THR A 134 17.97 15.23 3.52
N TYR A 135 19.26 15.06 3.78
CA TYR A 135 19.88 15.45 5.04
C TYR A 135 20.20 16.94 5.03
N LEU A 136 19.78 17.64 6.08
CA LEU A 136 20.06 19.04 6.33
C LEU A 136 21.06 19.18 7.47
N GLU A 137 22.34 19.36 7.13
CA GLU A 137 23.43 19.49 8.11
C GLU A 137 23.21 20.65 9.10
N GLU A 138 22.68 21.78 8.63
CA GLU A 138 22.43 22.96 9.47
C GLU A 138 21.48 22.70 10.64
N ARG A 139 20.59 21.71 10.48
CA ARG A 139 19.55 21.38 11.46
C ARG A 139 19.71 20.00 12.07
N ASN A 140 20.69 19.22 11.59
CA ASN A 140 20.86 17.82 11.94
C ASN A 140 19.54 17.02 11.77
N GLU A 141 18.89 17.17 10.60
CA GLU A 141 17.56 16.65 10.30
C GLU A 141 17.51 15.96 8.93
N TYR A 142 16.71 14.89 8.81
CA TYR A 142 16.31 14.31 7.53
C TYR A 142 14.92 14.80 7.14
N MET A 143 14.83 15.48 6.01
CA MET A 143 13.56 15.76 5.34
C MET A 143 13.22 14.63 4.39
N TYR A 144 11.99 14.12 4.47
CA TYR A 144 11.58 12.99 3.64
C TYR A 144 10.22 13.20 2.98
N GLU A 145 10.01 12.45 1.90
CA GLU A 145 8.73 12.32 1.21
C GLU A 145 8.52 10.83 0.88
N VAL A 146 7.45 10.25 1.44
CA VAL A 146 7.14 8.82 1.32
C VAL A 146 5.78 8.66 0.66
N ARG A 147 5.70 7.72 -0.27
CA ARG A 147 4.47 7.32 -0.95
C ARG A 147 4.09 5.91 -0.54
N VAL A 148 2.82 5.69 -0.23
CA VAL A 148 2.27 4.36 0.06
C VAL A 148 0.83 4.27 -0.41
N ASP A 149 0.40 3.07 -0.78
CA ASP A 149 -1.03 2.81 -0.96
C ASP A 149 -1.62 2.47 0.41
N PHE A 150 -2.56 3.29 0.86
CA PHE A 150 -3.16 3.22 2.18
C PHE A 150 -4.68 3.15 2.09
N CYS A 151 -5.27 2.44 3.03
CA CYS A 151 -6.70 2.39 3.22
C CYS A 151 -7.05 2.48 4.72
N PRO A 152 -7.95 3.39 5.13
CA PRO A 152 -8.51 3.34 6.47
C PRO A 152 -9.39 2.09 6.65
N ILE A 153 -9.53 1.64 7.89
CA ILE A 153 -10.48 0.59 8.24
C ILE A 153 -11.89 1.18 8.27
N ALA A 154 -12.86 0.47 7.69
CA ALA A 154 -14.25 0.88 7.69
C ALA A 154 -14.88 0.72 9.08
N PHE A 155 -15.61 1.75 9.52
CA PHE A 155 -16.46 1.71 10.71
C PHE A 155 -17.66 0.75 10.53
N PRO A 156 -18.26 0.26 11.62
CA PRO A 156 -19.54 -0.47 11.58
C PRO A 156 -20.63 0.26 10.77
N ASP A 157 -20.73 1.57 10.91
CA ASP A 157 -21.75 2.41 10.24
C ASP A 157 -21.58 2.46 8.70
N ARG A 158 -20.39 2.15 8.19
CA ARG A 158 -20.11 2.09 6.74
C ARG A 158 -20.26 0.68 6.18
N TRP A 159 -20.41 -0.35 7.01
CA TRP A 159 -20.59 -1.72 6.52
C TRP A 159 -21.88 -1.89 5.75
N GLU A 160 -22.98 -1.33 6.23
CA GLU A 160 -24.25 -1.52 5.55
C GLU A 160 -24.19 -1.04 4.09
N LYS A 161 -23.53 0.11 3.87
CA LYS A 161 -23.27 0.66 2.53
C LYS A 161 -22.31 -0.20 1.71
N LEU A 162 -21.23 -0.69 2.30
CA LEU A 162 -20.26 -1.56 1.62
C LEU A 162 -20.89 -2.91 1.26
N ASN A 163 -21.63 -3.52 2.17
CA ASN A 163 -22.34 -4.78 1.99
C ASN A 163 -23.44 -4.66 0.93
N MET A 164 -24.22 -3.57 0.96
CA MET A 164 -25.20 -3.27 -0.08
C MET A 164 -24.54 -3.14 -1.46
N LYS A 165 -23.39 -2.46 -1.54
CA LYS A 165 -22.63 -2.34 -2.80
C LYS A 165 -22.10 -3.69 -3.29
N HIS A 166 -21.66 -4.57 -2.39
CA HIS A 166 -21.26 -5.93 -2.73
C HIS A 166 -22.43 -6.75 -3.26
N ARG A 167 -23.58 -6.75 -2.57
CA ARG A 167 -24.80 -7.42 -3.02
C ARG A 167 -25.29 -6.94 -4.39
N ILE A 168 -25.27 -5.62 -4.64
CA ILE A 168 -25.64 -5.08 -5.96
C ILE A 168 -24.67 -5.58 -7.04
N LYS A 169 -23.37 -5.63 -6.75
CA LYS A 169 -22.38 -6.16 -7.70
C LYS A 169 -22.60 -7.64 -8.01
N GLU A 170 -22.92 -8.46 -7.01
CA GLU A 170 -23.24 -9.88 -7.20
C GLU A 170 -24.48 -10.04 -8.09
N ILE A 171 -25.57 -9.33 -7.77
CA ILE A 171 -26.81 -9.37 -8.57
C ILE A 171 -26.55 -8.95 -10.03
N VAL A 172 -25.77 -7.90 -10.26
CA VAL A 172 -25.41 -7.44 -11.61
C VAL A 172 -24.53 -8.47 -12.32
N TYR A 173 -23.57 -9.07 -11.62
CA TYR A 173 -22.70 -10.09 -12.17
C TYR A 173 -23.48 -11.35 -12.57
N ASP A 174 -24.37 -11.83 -11.69
CA ASP A 174 -25.27 -12.96 -11.96
C ASP A 174 -26.23 -12.66 -13.11
N PHE A 175 -26.75 -11.43 -13.18
CA PHE A 175 -27.56 -10.99 -14.32
C PHE A 175 -26.77 -11.07 -15.64
N PHE A 176 -25.53 -10.58 -15.69
CA PHE A 176 -24.71 -10.68 -16.91
C PHE A 176 -24.28 -12.12 -17.25
N GLN A 177 -24.15 -13.02 -16.26
CA GLN A 177 -23.92 -14.44 -16.51
C GLN A 177 -25.12 -15.13 -17.17
N LEU A 178 -26.35 -14.67 -16.92
CA LEU A 178 -27.55 -15.23 -17.55
C LEU A 178 -27.71 -14.87 -19.04
N PHE A 179 -27.00 -13.85 -19.54
CA PHE A 179 -27.00 -13.46 -20.95
C PHE A 179 -25.78 -13.96 -21.73
N LYS A 180 -25.00 -14.87 -21.15
CA LYS A 180 -23.87 -15.53 -21.78
C LYS A 180 -24.22 -16.98 -22.08
#